data_AF-A0A848WLM2-F1
#
_entry.id   AF-A0A848WLM2-F1
#
_cell.length_a   1.000
_cell.length_b   1.000
_cell.length_c   1.000
_cell.angle_alpha   90.00
_cell.angle_beta   90.00
_cell.angle_gamma   90.00
#
_symmetry.space_group_name_H-M   'P 1'
#
loop_
_entity.id
_entity.type
_entity.pdbx_description
1 polymer ?
#
loop_
_entity_poly.entity_id
_entity_poly.type
_entity_poly.pdbx_seq_one_letter_code
_entity_poly.pdbx_strand_id
1 'polypeptide(L)'
;MTVLAKYQRLETEAIWRPDKEAQRRDVIVSIGKATLTISTANGTALTHWSLPAIARLNPGETPALYAPGQDAPETVEVADNEMIGAIEQVLRAVRQGSEEPSKLRSITMALIALGALAALVFWVPGAITRYTASLVPDAAKSSIGASLLAEMQRVTGAPCAEPIGANALKALESRLFPSGATTLVVVPSAISETAELPGGAILIGRALVEDFETPEVLAGYLMAADARRDQAQPLSGLLEVAGLRASLSLLTTAELPDTTLPRMAEWLAARAPMPAEEDALLSRLSSANIDSAPYAYAIDISGESTSKLIAASQPTSPPLLSDGQWIALQGICGE
;
A
#
# COMPACT_ATOMS: atom_id res chain seq x y z
N MET A 1 28.58 25.18 -35.50
CA MET A 1 29.04 25.73 -36.80
C MET A 1 29.46 24.55 -37.67
N THR A 2 28.72 24.26 -38.74
CA THR A 2 28.99 23.11 -39.62
C THR A 2 30.09 23.45 -40.63
N VAL A 3 31.03 22.53 -40.86
CA VAL A 3 32.21 22.73 -41.71
C VAL A 3 31.86 23.05 -43.19
N LEU A 4 30.62 22.76 -43.58
CA LEU A 4 30.07 23.06 -44.91
C LEU A 4 29.79 24.55 -45.19
N ALA A 5 30.00 25.47 -44.24
CA ALA A 5 29.83 26.91 -44.49
C ALA A 5 30.95 27.52 -45.34
N LYS A 6 32.06 26.80 -45.59
CA LYS A 6 33.25 27.35 -46.28
C LYS A 6 33.30 27.14 -47.80
N TYR A 7 32.44 26.29 -48.37
CA TYR A 7 32.43 26.01 -49.81
C TYR A 7 30.98 25.88 -50.29
N GLN A 8 30.53 26.78 -51.16
CA GLN A 8 29.13 26.83 -51.61
C GLN A 8 28.72 25.66 -52.51
N ARG A 9 29.67 24.88 -53.05
CA ARG A 9 29.46 23.58 -53.71
C ARG A 9 30.84 22.97 -53.96
N LEU A 10 31.20 21.86 -53.29
CA LEU A 10 32.43 21.12 -53.59
C LEU A 10 32.09 20.13 -54.70
N GLU A 11 32.81 20.19 -55.83
CA GLU A 11 32.62 19.31 -56.97
C GLU A 11 33.98 18.73 -57.41
N THR A 12 34.01 17.45 -57.78
CA THR A 12 35.22 16.79 -58.32
C THR A 12 34.84 15.86 -59.45
N GLU A 13 35.80 15.63 -60.35
CA GLU A 13 35.74 14.51 -61.28
C GLU A 13 35.89 13.19 -60.51
N ALA A 14 35.12 12.20 -60.93
CA ALA A 14 35.09 10.87 -60.36
C ALA A 14 34.69 9.84 -61.43
N ILE A 15 34.95 8.57 -61.14
CA ILE A 15 34.53 7.47 -62.02
C ILE A 15 33.36 6.76 -61.36
N TRP A 16 32.21 6.77 -62.03
CA TRP A 16 30.99 6.12 -61.56
C TRP A 16 30.71 4.85 -62.34
N ARG A 17 30.23 3.83 -61.61
CA ARG A 17 29.81 2.55 -62.15
C ARG A 17 28.41 2.21 -61.60
N PRO A 18 27.38 2.13 -62.46
CA PRO A 18 26.02 1.85 -62.01
C PRO A 18 25.79 0.41 -61.54
N ASP A 19 26.49 -0.56 -62.14
CA ASP A 19 26.39 -1.99 -61.78
C ASP A 19 27.76 -2.67 -62.00
N LYS A 20 28.00 -3.84 -61.40
CA LYS A 20 29.29 -4.57 -61.44
C LYS A 20 29.77 -4.87 -62.86
N GLU A 21 28.86 -5.08 -63.80
CA GLU A 21 29.16 -5.34 -65.22
C GLU A 21 29.03 -4.09 -66.12
N ALA A 22 28.60 -2.95 -65.56
CA ALA A 22 28.41 -1.74 -66.33
C ALA A 22 29.74 -1.02 -66.62
N GLN A 23 29.79 -0.34 -67.76
CA GLN A 23 30.93 0.48 -68.14
C GLN A 23 31.16 1.62 -67.14
N ARG A 24 32.42 1.83 -66.78
CA ARG A 24 32.87 3.00 -66.01
C ARG A 24 32.61 4.28 -66.79
N ARG A 25 32.01 5.28 -66.15
CA ARG A 25 31.69 6.57 -66.75
C ARG A 25 32.35 7.69 -65.96
N ASP A 26 32.97 8.63 -66.66
CA ASP A 26 33.47 9.85 -66.05
C ASP A 26 32.29 10.75 -65.68
N VAL A 27 32.26 11.16 -64.43
CA VAL A 27 31.17 11.94 -63.83
C VAL A 27 31.74 13.05 -62.96
N ILE A 28 30.88 14.02 -62.66
CA ILE A 28 31.12 15.03 -61.64
C ILE A 28 30.32 14.65 -60.41
N VAL A 29 31.01 14.56 -59.27
CA VAL A 29 30.41 14.32 -57.96
C VAL A 29 30.38 15.63 -57.21
N SER A 30 29.22 15.97 -56.65
CA SER A 30 29.03 17.17 -55.84
C SER A 30 28.48 16.84 -54.46
N ILE A 31 29.00 17.49 -53.42
CA ILE A 31 28.51 17.36 -52.04
C ILE A 31 27.56 18.53 -51.73
N GLY A 32 26.32 18.19 -51.40
CA GLY A 32 25.34 19.11 -50.82
C GLY A 32 25.26 19.02 -49.29
N LYS A 33 24.20 19.60 -48.71
CA LYS A 33 23.99 19.59 -47.25
C LYS A 33 23.74 18.20 -46.66
N ALA A 34 23.11 17.30 -47.42
CA ALA A 34 22.71 15.97 -46.96
C ALA A 34 22.84 14.88 -48.05
N THR A 35 23.24 15.26 -49.26
CA THR A 35 23.26 14.37 -50.43
C THR A 35 24.56 14.49 -51.20
N LEU A 36 25.02 13.36 -51.73
CA LEU A 36 26.05 13.30 -52.77
C LEU A 36 25.34 13.17 -54.11
N THR A 37 25.53 14.13 -55.01
CA THR A 37 24.90 14.08 -56.34
C THR A 37 25.94 13.72 -57.39
N ILE A 38 25.64 12.72 -58.21
CA ILE A 38 26.48 12.27 -59.32
C ILE A 38 25.85 12.77 -60.61
N SER A 39 26.60 13.51 -61.42
CA SER A 39 26.12 14.14 -62.66
C SER A 39 27.09 13.94 -63.82
N THR A 40 26.58 14.05 -65.05
CA THR A 40 27.43 14.09 -66.26
C THR A 40 28.24 15.38 -66.34
N ALA A 41 29.25 15.43 -67.21
CA ALA A 41 30.01 16.66 -67.50
C ALA A 41 29.13 17.84 -67.98
N ASN A 42 27.95 17.54 -68.56
CA ASN A 42 26.98 18.55 -69.00
C ASN A 42 26.01 18.99 -67.87
N GLY A 43 26.25 18.57 -66.62
CA GLY A 43 25.46 18.94 -65.46
C GLY A 43 24.13 18.19 -65.30
N THR A 44 23.88 17.13 -66.08
CA THR A 44 22.68 16.29 -65.93
C THR A 44 22.87 15.34 -64.76
N ALA A 45 22.02 15.42 -63.73
CA ALA A 45 22.06 14.50 -62.58
C ALA A 45 21.72 13.06 -63.02
N LEU A 46 22.60 12.13 -62.70
CA LEU A 46 22.44 10.69 -62.95
C LEU A 46 21.80 9.99 -61.75
N THR A 47 22.31 10.29 -60.54
CA THR A 47 21.82 9.71 -59.28
C THR A 47 22.10 10.64 -58.10
N HIS A 48 21.46 10.35 -56.96
CA HIS A 48 21.75 10.99 -55.69
C HIS A 48 21.87 9.95 -54.57
N TRP A 49 22.84 10.12 -53.69
CA TRP A 49 23.02 9.27 -52.50
C TRP A 49 22.81 10.09 -51.23
N SER A 50 22.23 9.45 -50.22
CA SER A 50 22.13 10.02 -48.87
C SER A 50 23.50 9.95 -48.19
N LEU A 51 24.12 11.08 -47.86
CA LEU A 51 25.48 11.12 -47.26
C LEU A 51 25.64 10.21 -46.03
N PRO A 52 24.67 10.13 -45.09
CA PRO A 52 24.73 9.22 -43.94
C PRO A 52 24.77 7.73 -44.29
N ALA A 53 24.28 7.35 -45.48
CA ALA A 53 24.19 5.96 -45.92
C ALA A 53 25.40 5.50 -46.74
N ILE A 54 26.33 6.41 -47.06
CA ILE A 54 27.50 6.09 -47.87
C ILE A 54 28.49 5.23 -47.07
N ALA A 55 28.96 4.15 -47.69
CA ALA A 55 30.00 3.30 -47.15
C ALA A 55 31.29 3.46 -47.97
N ARG A 56 32.43 3.59 -47.28
CA ARG A 56 33.76 3.48 -47.90
C ARG A 56 34.14 2.01 -48.00
N LEU A 57 34.39 1.52 -49.21
CA LEU A 57 34.68 0.11 -49.49
C LEU A 57 36.18 -0.24 -49.43
N ASN A 58 37.08 0.74 -49.63
CA ASN A 58 38.53 0.57 -49.51
C ASN A 58 39.17 1.62 -48.56
N PRO A 59 38.99 1.50 -47.23
CA PRO A 59 39.60 2.42 -46.28
C PRO A 59 41.13 2.45 -46.40
N GLY A 60 41.71 3.66 -46.49
CA GLY A 60 43.17 3.84 -46.57
C GLY A 60 43.76 3.82 -47.99
N GLU A 61 42.97 3.51 -49.02
CA GLU A 61 43.41 3.49 -50.42
C GLU A 61 42.86 4.69 -51.22
N THR A 62 43.62 5.11 -52.24
CA THR A 62 43.25 6.16 -53.20
C THR A 62 43.42 5.65 -54.64
N PRO A 63 42.42 5.79 -55.53
CA PRO A 63 41.14 6.49 -55.34
C PRO A 63 40.20 5.83 -54.31
N ALA A 64 39.47 6.64 -53.55
CA ALA A 64 38.52 6.15 -52.57
C ALA A 64 37.25 5.66 -53.27
N LEU A 65 36.84 4.44 -52.95
CA LEU A 65 35.67 3.76 -53.48
C LEU A 65 34.52 3.87 -52.48
N TYR A 66 33.43 4.49 -52.93
CA TYR A 66 32.21 4.67 -52.14
C TYR A 66 31.01 3.98 -52.79
N ALA A 67 30.05 3.55 -51.96
CA ALA A 67 28.78 2.97 -52.40
C ALA A 67 27.62 3.48 -51.52
N PRO A 68 26.37 3.52 -52.03
CA PRO A 68 25.18 3.95 -51.29
C PRO A 68 24.65 2.85 -50.33
N GLY A 69 25.55 2.25 -49.57
CA GLY A 69 25.32 1.08 -48.71
C GLY A 69 26.41 0.02 -48.92
N GLN A 70 26.53 -0.93 -48.00
CA GLN A 70 27.58 -1.97 -48.08
C GLN A 70 27.37 -2.97 -49.22
N ASP A 71 26.11 -3.22 -49.61
CA ASP A 71 25.73 -4.24 -50.61
C ASP A 71 25.22 -3.64 -51.93
N ALA A 72 25.35 -2.32 -52.11
CA ALA A 72 24.88 -1.68 -53.33
C ALA A 72 25.79 -2.02 -54.54
N PRO A 73 25.22 -2.34 -55.71
CA PRO A 73 26.01 -2.63 -56.92
C PRO A 73 26.66 -1.37 -57.52
N GLU A 74 26.15 -0.21 -57.12
CA GLU A 74 26.57 1.11 -57.57
C GLU A 74 27.81 1.60 -56.82
N THR A 75 28.82 2.07 -57.54
CA THR A 75 30.08 2.54 -56.93
C THR A 75 30.60 3.81 -57.57
N VAL A 76 31.32 4.62 -56.80
CA VAL A 76 32.01 5.82 -57.27
C VAL A 76 33.43 5.87 -56.73
N GLU A 77 34.39 6.07 -57.64
CA GLU A 77 35.81 6.20 -57.35
C GLU A 77 36.18 7.69 -57.38
N VAL A 78 36.64 8.22 -56.24
CA VAL A 78 37.02 9.64 -56.07
C VAL A 78 38.50 9.72 -55.75
N ALA A 79 39.26 10.47 -56.55
CA ALA A 79 40.71 10.66 -56.34
C ALA A 79 41.06 11.96 -55.57
N ASP A 80 40.12 12.89 -55.47
CA ASP A 80 40.34 14.19 -54.83
C ASP A 80 40.36 14.09 -53.29
N ASN A 81 41.48 14.50 -52.69
CA ASN A 81 41.70 14.40 -51.24
C ASN A 81 40.81 15.36 -50.43
N GLU A 82 40.43 16.51 -50.98
CA GLU A 82 39.53 17.47 -50.30
C GLU A 82 38.10 16.92 -50.26
N MET A 83 37.64 16.32 -51.37
CA MET A 83 36.37 15.60 -51.46
C MET A 83 36.34 14.39 -50.52
N ILE A 84 37.39 13.57 -50.53
CA ILE A 84 37.50 12.41 -49.62
C ILE A 84 37.41 12.87 -48.16
N GLY A 85 38.17 13.90 -47.78
CA GLY A 85 38.16 14.44 -46.42
C GLY A 85 36.78 14.95 -45.99
N ALA A 86 36.06 15.62 -46.89
CA ALA A 86 34.71 16.12 -46.65
C ALA A 86 33.70 14.98 -46.40
N ILE A 87 33.71 13.93 -47.23
CA ILE A 87 32.83 12.76 -47.04
C ILE A 87 33.12 12.08 -45.71
N GLU A 88 34.40 11.85 -45.38
CA GLU A 88 34.79 11.19 -44.13
C GLU A 88 34.44 11.99 -42.88
N GLN A 89 34.47 13.32 -42.95
CA GLN A 89 34.08 14.17 -41.85
C GLN A 89 32.58 14.05 -41.55
N VAL A 90 31.74 14.01 -42.59
CA VAL A 90 30.30 13.79 -42.44
C VAL A 90 30.02 12.40 -41.88
N LEU A 91 30.69 11.35 -42.40
CA LEU A 91 30.52 9.98 -41.90
C LEU A 91 30.96 9.84 -40.43
N ARG A 92 32.02 10.54 -40.00
CA ARG A 92 32.43 10.59 -38.59
C ARG A 92 31.39 11.25 -37.69
N ALA A 93 30.81 12.37 -38.13
CA ALA A 93 29.77 13.06 -37.38
C ALA A 93 28.50 12.21 -37.21
N VAL A 94 28.11 11.46 -38.25
CA VAL A 94 26.95 10.53 -38.20
C VAL A 94 27.22 9.37 -37.24
N ARG A 95 28.43 8.78 -37.26
CA ARG A 95 28.80 7.70 -36.33
C ARG A 95 28.79 8.14 -34.86
N GLN A 96 29.16 9.40 -34.58
CA GLN A 96 29.14 9.95 -33.21
C GLN A 96 27.72 10.25 -32.70
N GLY A 97 26.75 10.45 -33.59
CA GLY A 97 25.35 10.74 -33.23
C GLY A 97 24.48 9.51 -32.93
N SER A 98 25.07 8.31 -32.88
CA SER A 98 24.36 7.09 -32.47
C SER A 98 24.44 6.98 -30.93
N GLU A 99 23.50 7.61 -30.25
CA GLU A 99 23.48 7.82 -28.79
C GLU A 99 23.56 6.51 -27.98
N GLU A 100 24.50 6.45 -27.03
CA GLU A 100 24.53 5.42 -25.98
C GLU A 100 23.26 5.51 -25.10
N PRO A 101 22.72 4.37 -24.61
CA PRO A 101 21.55 4.39 -23.75
C PRO A 101 21.85 5.16 -22.46
N SER A 102 21.14 6.27 -22.26
CA SER A 102 21.30 7.15 -21.10
C SER A 102 21.16 6.39 -19.78
N LYS A 103 22.26 6.34 -19.00
CA LYS A 103 22.32 5.72 -17.66
C LYS A 103 21.22 6.24 -16.73
N LEU A 104 20.80 7.50 -16.92
CA LEU A 104 19.74 8.15 -16.14
C LEU A 104 18.40 7.42 -16.28
N ARG A 105 18.06 6.91 -17.47
CA ARG A 105 16.82 6.15 -17.71
C ARG A 105 16.84 4.79 -16.99
N SER A 106 18.01 4.15 -16.89
CA SER A 106 18.14 2.89 -16.14
C SER A 106 18.01 3.12 -14.63
N ILE A 107 18.61 4.21 -14.12
CA ILE A 107 18.58 4.56 -12.70
C ILE A 107 17.15 4.93 -12.27
N THR A 108 16.43 5.71 -13.08
CA THR A 108 15.03 6.05 -12.78
C THR A 108 14.12 4.83 -12.81
N MET A 109 14.28 3.92 -13.78
CA MET A 109 13.51 2.66 -13.78
C MET A 109 13.84 1.77 -12.58
N ALA A 110 15.10 1.67 -12.17
CA ALA A 110 15.49 0.92 -10.98
C ALA A 110 14.89 1.53 -9.69
N LEU A 111 14.88 2.86 -9.56
CA LEU A 111 14.25 3.56 -8.44
C LEU A 111 12.74 3.32 -8.38
N ILE A 112 12.05 3.38 -9.53
CA ILE A 112 10.62 3.09 -9.61
C ILE A 112 10.34 1.63 -9.22
N ALA A 113 11.12 0.68 -9.75
CA ALA A 113 10.99 -0.73 -9.41
C ALA A 113 11.22 -0.99 -7.91
N LEU A 114 12.23 -0.36 -7.32
CA LEU A 114 12.52 -0.47 -5.89
C LEU A 114 11.40 0.15 -5.03
N GLY A 115 10.87 1.31 -5.44
CA GLY A 115 9.74 1.95 -4.77
C GLY A 115 8.47 1.10 -4.84
N ALA A 116 8.20 0.49 -5.98
CA ALA A 116 7.08 -0.45 -6.14
C ALA A 116 7.25 -1.70 -5.27
N LEU A 117 8.47 -2.26 -5.20
CA LEU A 117 8.78 -3.41 -4.34
C LEU A 117 8.60 -3.06 -2.86
N ALA A 118 9.06 -1.89 -2.44
CA ALA A 118 8.87 -1.39 -1.09
C ALA A 118 7.37 -1.22 -0.77
N ALA A 119 6.59 -0.59 -1.65
CA ALA A 119 5.14 -0.47 -1.47
C ALA A 119 4.45 -1.84 -1.36
N LEU A 120 4.90 -2.82 -2.15
CA LEU A 120 4.37 -4.18 -2.11
C LEU A 120 4.70 -4.91 -0.80
N VAL A 121 5.88 -4.70 -0.24
CA VAL A 121 6.29 -5.36 1.02
C VAL A 121 5.70 -4.65 2.25
N PHE A 122 5.63 -3.32 2.25
CA PHE A 122 5.22 -2.56 3.43
C PHE A 122 3.71 -2.27 3.50
N TRP A 123 3.02 -2.20 2.35
CA TRP A 123 1.64 -1.72 2.31
C TRP A 123 0.61 -2.81 2.02
N VAL A 124 0.92 -3.72 1.09
CA VAL A 124 0.00 -4.80 0.69
C VAL A 124 -0.37 -5.74 1.84
N PRO A 125 0.55 -6.15 2.74
CA PRO A 125 0.18 -7.03 3.84
C PRO A 125 -0.92 -6.45 4.74
N GLY A 126 -0.82 -5.18 5.11
CA GLY A 126 -1.81 -4.50 5.96
C GLY A 126 -3.16 -4.29 5.26
N ALA A 127 -3.14 -4.06 3.93
CA ALA A 127 -4.38 -3.97 3.16
C ALA A 127 -5.11 -5.33 3.10
N ILE A 128 -4.37 -6.43 2.94
CA ILE A 128 -4.95 -7.78 2.91
C ILE A 128 -5.53 -8.17 4.27
N THR A 129 -4.84 -7.88 5.39
CA THR A 129 -5.35 -8.26 6.73
C THR A 129 -6.66 -7.56 7.07
N ARG A 130 -6.79 -6.27 6.75
CA ARG A 130 -8.03 -5.49 6.96
C ARG A 130 -9.18 -6.00 6.08
N TYR A 131 -8.91 -6.26 4.81
CA TYR A 131 -9.93 -6.79 3.90
C TYR A 131 -10.38 -8.20 4.29
N THR A 132 -9.44 -9.03 4.74
CA THR A 132 -9.72 -10.38 5.26
C THR A 132 -10.74 -10.36 6.40
N ALA A 133 -10.55 -9.49 7.39
CA ALA A 133 -11.44 -9.38 8.55
C ALA A 133 -12.90 -9.13 8.16
N SER A 134 -13.14 -8.38 7.08
CA SER A 134 -14.48 -8.05 6.59
C SER A 134 -15.21 -9.23 5.92
N LEU A 135 -14.46 -10.21 5.41
CA LEU A 135 -14.99 -11.38 4.72
C LEU A 135 -15.23 -12.57 5.66
N VAL A 136 -14.72 -12.54 6.88
CA VAL A 136 -14.88 -13.63 7.84
C VAL A 136 -16.35 -13.71 8.28
N PRO A 137 -17.02 -14.86 8.11
CA PRO A 137 -18.39 -15.05 8.59
C PRO A 137 -18.49 -14.92 10.11
N ASP A 138 -19.65 -14.50 10.62
CA ASP A 138 -19.83 -14.28 12.06
C ASP A 138 -19.65 -15.56 12.90
N ALA A 139 -19.97 -16.73 12.33
CA ALA A 139 -19.71 -18.03 12.96
C ALA A 139 -18.20 -18.32 13.15
N ALA A 140 -17.36 -17.87 12.22
CA ALA A 140 -15.91 -18.01 12.37
C ALA A 140 -15.39 -16.98 13.39
N LYS A 141 -15.94 -15.76 13.42
CA LYS A 141 -15.61 -14.76 14.46
C LYS A 141 -15.94 -15.27 15.86
N SER A 142 -17.09 -15.90 16.05
CA SER A 142 -17.49 -16.46 17.36
C SER A 142 -16.62 -17.64 17.79
N SER A 143 -16.26 -18.53 16.86
CA SER A 143 -15.31 -19.63 17.13
C SER A 143 -13.93 -19.11 17.55
N ILE A 144 -13.40 -18.11 16.83
CA ILE A 144 -12.13 -17.45 17.16
C ILE A 144 -12.24 -16.75 18.51
N GLY A 145 -13.34 -16.05 18.77
CA GLY A 145 -13.60 -15.37 20.04
C GLY A 145 -13.60 -16.32 21.23
N ALA A 146 -14.27 -17.47 21.12
CA ALA A 146 -14.30 -18.49 22.16
C ALA A 146 -12.91 -19.09 22.41
N SER A 147 -12.16 -19.37 21.35
CA SER A 147 -10.78 -19.90 21.45
C SER A 147 -9.85 -18.87 22.07
N LEU A 148 -9.99 -17.60 21.70
CA LEU A 148 -9.20 -16.50 22.26
C LEU A 148 -9.55 -16.25 23.72
N LEU A 149 -10.84 -16.34 24.09
CA LEU A 149 -11.27 -16.25 25.49
C LEU A 149 -10.60 -17.32 26.35
N ALA A 150 -10.47 -18.55 25.85
CA ALA A 150 -9.77 -19.62 26.58
C ALA A 150 -8.29 -19.30 26.78
N GLU A 151 -7.60 -18.77 25.77
CA GLU A 151 -6.21 -18.32 25.90
C GLU A 151 -6.06 -17.11 26.84
N MET A 152 -7.03 -16.19 26.83
CA MET A 152 -7.05 -15.04 27.73
C MET A 152 -7.03 -15.45 29.21
N GLN A 153 -7.63 -16.59 29.57
CA GLN A 153 -7.64 -17.07 30.96
C GLN A 153 -6.24 -17.29 31.53
N ARG A 154 -5.24 -17.61 30.69
CA ARG A 154 -3.84 -17.72 31.11
C ARG A 154 -3.24 -16.40 31.56
N VAL A 155 -3.75 -15.29 31.01
CA VAL A 155 -3.24 -13.93 31.26
C VAL A 155 -4.09 -13.21 32.31
N THR A 156 -5.42 -13.31 32.19
CA THR A 156 -6.38 -12.60 33.04
C THR A 156 -6.77 -13.35 34.30
N GLY A 157 -6.54 -14.67 34.35
CA GLY A 157 -7.16 -15.59 35.30
C GLY A 157 -8.53 -16.10 34.80
N ALA A 158 -9.10 -17.06 35.53
CA ALA A 158 -10.43 -17.60 35.24
C ALA A 158 -11.51 -16.50 35.35
N PRO A 159 -12.55 -16.50 34.49
CA PRO A 159 -13.65 -15.55 34.60
C PRO A 159 -14.33 -15.63 35.97
N CYS A 160 -14.67 -14.46 36.50
CA CYS A 160 -15.44 -14.36 37.73
C CYS A 160 -16.86 -14.88 37.50
N ALA A 161 -17.31 -15.80 38.35
CA ALA A 161 -18.52 -16.57 38.12
C ALA A 161 -19.30 -16.89 39.40
N GLU A 162 -19.18 -16.04 40.45
CA GLU A 162 -20.04 -16.16 41.63
C GLU A 162 -21.53 -16.15 41.18
N PRO A 163 -22.36 -17.12 41.60
CA PRO A 163 -23.70 -17.30 41.04
C PRO A 163 -24.63 -16.09 41.12
N ILE A 164 -24.64 -15.34 42.23
CA ILE A 164 -25.54 -14.19 42.41
C ILE A 164 -25.07 -13.01 41.55
N GLY A 165 -23.78 -12.72 41.56
CA GLY A 165 -23.15 -11.71 40.71
C GLY A 165 -23.29 -12.02 39.22
N ALA A 166 -23.14 -13.29 38.82
CA ALA A 166 -23.34 -13.72 37.44
C ALA A 166 -24.79 -13.51 36.96
N ASN A 167 -25.78 -13.72 37.83
CA ASN A 167 -27.18 -13.42 37.51
C ASN A 167 -27.42 -11.91 37.34
N ALA A 168 -26.78 -11.07 38.16
CA ALA A 168 -26.84 -9.63 38.00
C ALA A 168 -26.15 -9.16 36.70
N LEU A 169 -24.98 -9.73 36.37
CA LEU A 169 -24.28 -9.47 35.11
C LEU A 169 -25.16 -9.82 33.90
N LYS A 170 -25.84 -10.96 33.95
CA LYS A 170 -26.76 -11.39 32.88
C LYS A 170 -27.98 -10.48 32.75
N ALA A 171 -28.50 -9.96 33.86
CA ALA A 171 -29.57 -8.96 33.83
C ALA A 171 -29.10 -7.67 33.16
N LEU A 172 -27.89 -7.20 33.48
CA LEU A 172 -27.27 -6.05 32.83
C LEU A 172 -27.03 -6.30 31.34
N GLU A 173 -26.48 -7.47 30.97
CA GLU A 173 -26.27 -7.88 29.57
C GLU A 173 -27.58 -7.82 28.77
N SER A 174 -28.66 -8.38 29.32
CA SER A 174 -29.98 -8.38 28.68
C SER A 174 -30.57 -6.97 28.54
N ARG A 175 -30.28 -6.07 29.49
CA ARG A 175 -30.74 -4.67 29.49
C ARG A 175 -29.97 -3.80 28.49
N LEU A 176 -28.68 -4.05 28.32
CA LEU A 176 -27.80 -3.28 27.44
C LEU A 176 -27.79 -3.82 26.00
N PHE A 177 -27.89 -5.14 25.84
CA PHE A 177 -27.74 -5.83 24.55
C PHE A 177 -28.91 -6.80 24.29
N PRO A 178 -30.13 -6.29 24.05
CA PRO A 178 -31.34 -7.12 23.93
C PRO A 178 -31.34 -8.07 22.73
N SER A 179 -30.46 -7.86 21.74
CA SER A 179 -30.29 -8.77 20.60
C SER A 179 -29.60 -10.10 20.97
N GLY A 180 -28.93 -10.18 22.12
CA GLY A 180 -28.18 -11.36 22.55
C GLY A 180 -26.90 -11.63 21.74
N ALA A 181 -26.45 -10.68 20.92
CA ALA A 181 -25.22 -10.79 20.14
C ALA A 181 -23.95 -10.50 20.95
N THR A 182 -24.11 -9.99 22.19
CA THR A 182 -23.00 -9.60 23.06
C THR A 182 -23.02 -10.43 24.34
N THR A 183 -21.87 -10.94 24.74
CA THR A 183 -21.68 -11.64 26.02
C THR A 183 -20.72 -10.88 26.92
N LEU A 184 -21.09 -10.67 28.18
CA LEU A 184 -20.26 -9.97 29.15
C LEU A 184 -19.48 -10.97 30.01
N VAL A 185 -18.19 -10.74 30.18
CA VAL A 185 -17.31 -11.62 30.96
C VAL A 185 -16.44 -10.77 31.88
N VAL A 186 -16.63 -10.89 33.18
CA VAL A 186 -15.78 -10.21 34.17
C VAL A 186 -14.53 -11.05 34.41
N VAL A 187 -13.36 -10.42 34.35
CA VAL A 187 -12.08 -11.07 34.58
C VAL A 187 -11.34 -10.44 35.75
N PRO A 188 -10.62 -11.25 36.55
CA PRO A 188 -10.03 -10.76 37.78
C PRO A 188 -8.82 -9.84 37.53
N SER A 189 -8.09 -10.00 36.43
CA SER A 189 -6.85 -9.23 36.22
C SER A 189 -6.52 -8.98 34.74
N ALA A 190 -5.46 -8.21 34.50
CA ALA A 190 -4.86 -7.85 33.20
C ALA A 190 -5.70 -6.97 32.27
N ILE A 191 -7.02 -6.94 32.42
CA ILE A 191 -7.88 -5.95 31.76
C ILE A 191 -8.16 -4.80 32.73
N SER A 192 -7.69 -3.60 32.41
CA SER A 192 -7.93 -2.40 33.24
C SER A 192 -9.32 -1.81 33.05
N GLU A 193 -9.83 -1.84 31.81
CA GLU A 193 -11.15 -1.31 31.46
C GLU A 193 -11.99 -2.39 30.79
N THR A 194 -12.18 -2.29 29.47
CA THR A 194 -12.91 -3.27 28.65
C THR A 194 -12.06 -3.69 27.46
N ALA A 195 -12.22 -4.95 27.04
CA ALA A 195 -11.58 -5.47 25.82
C ALA A 195 -12.58 -6.29 25.00
N GLU A 196 -12.70 -5.99 23.71
CA GLU A 196 -13.64 -6.66 22.82
C GLU A 196 -12.99 -7.85 22.12
N LEU A 197 -13.66 -8.99 22.18
CA LEU A 197 -13.27 -10.18 21.43
C LEU A 197 -14.07 -10.29 20.13
N PRO A 198 -13.50 -10.92 19.08
CA PRO A 198 -14.26 -11.32 17.91
C PRO A 198 -15.49 -12.15 18.31
N GLY A 199 -16.60 -11.96 17.61
CA GLY A 199 -17.82 -12.73 17.88
C GLY A 199 -18.67 -12.24 19.06
N GLY A 200 -18.36 -11.07 19.63
CA GLY A 200 -19.30 -10.34 20.48
C GLY A 200 -19.08 -10.46 21.99
N ALA A 201 -18.02 -11.11 22.47
CA ALA A 201 -17.70 -11.05 23.89
C ALA A 201 -17.02 -9.72 24.29
N ILE A 202 -17.36 -9.15 25.45
CA ILE A 202 -16.68 -8.02 26.09
C ILE A 202 -16.08 -8.52 27.40
N LEU A 203 -14.76 -8.44 27.52
CA LEU A 203 -14.06 -8.64 28.78
C LEU A 203 -14.15 -7.36 29.62
N ILE A 204 -14.46 -7.51 30.89
CA ILE A 204 -14.62 -6.41 31.85
C ILE A 204 -13.58 -6.60 32.95
N GLY A 205 -12.74 -5.59 33.17
CA GLY A 205 -11.83 -5.56 34.30
C GLY A 205 -12.59 -5.46 35.62
N ARG A 206 -12.16 -6.24 36.62
CA ARG A 206 -12.74 -6.24 37.97
C ARG A 206 -12.97 -4.84 38.57
N ALA A 207 -12.01 -3.94 38.37
CA ALA A 207 -12.05 -2.56 38.86
C ALA A 207 -13.30 -1.80 38.39
N LEU A 208 -13.78 -2.03 37.16
CA LEU A 208 -14.99 -1.36 36.64
C LEU A 208 -16.27 -1.75 37.38
N VAL A 209 -16.23 -2.85 38.12
CA VAL A 209 -17.37 -3.34 38.89
C VAL A 209 -17.19 -2.98 40.37
N GLU A 210 -15.99 -3.16 40.92
CA GLU A 210 -15.73 -2.99 42.35
C GLU A 210 -15.47 -1.53 42.77
N ASP A 211 -14.85 -0.70 41.93
CA ASP A 211 -14.34 0.61 42.34
C ASP A 211 -15.38 1.74 42.19
N PHE A 212 -16.49 1.50 41.49
CA PHE A 212 -17.49 2.52 41.20
C PHE A 212 -18.77 2.33 42.00
N GLU A 213 -19.40 3.45 42.38
CA GLU A 213 -20.60 3.45 43.21
C GLU A 213 -21.87 3.08 42.42
N THR A 214 -21.91 3.34 41.11
CA THR A 214 -23.13 3.20 40.30
C THR A 214 -22.94 2.36 39.04
N PRO A 215 -23.97 1.58 38.61
CA PRO A 215 -23.90 0.74 37.42
C PRO A 215 -23.80 1.54 36.11
N GLU A 216 -24.17 2.82 36.10
CA GLU A 216 -24.08 3.71 34.95
C GLU A 216 -22.64 3.88 34.46
N VAL A 217 -21.66 3.89 35.38
CA VAL A 217 -20.24 3.98 35.00
C VAL A 217 -19.84 2.76 34.17
N LEU A 218 -20.12 1.55 34.68
CA LEU A 218 -19.87 0.30 33.96
C LEU A 218 -20.61 0.28 32.61
N ALA A 219 -21.88 0.68 32.61
CA ALA A 219 -22.68 0.73 31.38
C ALA A 219 -22.08 1.70 30.35
N GLY A 220 -21.52 2.82 30.77
CA GLY A 220 -20.79 3.74 29.90
C GLY A 220 -19.57 3.10 29.25
N TYR A 221 -18.73 2.40 30.03
CA TYR A 221 -17.59 1.65 29.49
C TYR A 221 -18.02 0.54 28.52
N LEU A 222 -19.16 -0.11 28.77
CA LEU A 222 -19.72 -1.13 27.89
C LEU A 222 -20.25 -0.53 26.58
N MET A 223 -20.93 0.62 26.63
CA MET A 223 -21.37 1.33 25.43
C MET A 223 -20.19 1.88 24.63
N ALA A 224 -19.12 2.34 25.30
CA ALA A 224 -17.88 2.73 24.65
C ALA A 224 -17.22 1.53 23.95
N ALA A 225 -17.17 0.36 24.61
CA ALA A 225 -16.68 -0.86 23.99
C ALA A 225 -17.49 -1.26 22.76
N ASP A 226 -18.81 -1.20 22.86
CA ASP A 226 -19.70 -1.50 21.75
C ASP A 226 -19.54 -0.50 20.58
N ALA A 227 -19.33 0.78 20.88
CA ALA A 227 -19.01 1.80 19.86
C ALA A 227 -17.70 1.52 19.13
N ARG A 228 -16.67 1.02 19.83
CA ARG A 228 -15.38 0.67 19.21
C ARG A 228 -15.45 -0.53 18.29
N ARG A 229 -16.38 -1.47 18.53
CA ARG A 229 -16.54 -2.64 17.66
C ARG A 229 -16.81 -2.26 16.22
N ASP A 230 -17.66 -1.26 16.02
CA ASP A 230 -18.04 -0.79 14.68
C ASP A 230 -16.92 0.06 14.05
N GLN A 231 -16.16 0.80 14.85
CA GLN A 231 -15.07 1.66 14.38
C GLN A 231 -13.83 0.87 13.95
N ALA A 232 -13.43 -0.11 14.77
CA ALA A 232 -12.13 -0.76 14.63
C ALA A 232 -12.20 -2.22 14.15
N GLN A 233 -13.38 -2.86 14.15
CA GLN A 233 -13.55 -4.30 13.90
C GLN A 233 -12.53 -5.15 14.69
N PRO A 234 -12.85 -5.70 15.88
CA PRO A 234 -11.86 -6.31 16.79
C PRO A 234 -10.91 -7.32 16.13
N LEU A 235 -11.39 -8.09 15.15
CA LEU A 235 -10.59 -9.05 14.40
C LEU A 235 -9.50 -8.39 13.54
N SER A 236 -9.72 -7.20 13.00
CA SER A 236 -8.76 -6.51 12.12
C SER A 236 -7.47 -6.18 12.86
N GLY A 237 -7.56 -5.61 14.07
CA GLY A 237 -6.41 -5.30 14.91
C GLY A 237 -5.65 -6.55 15.36
N LEU A 238 -6.38 -7.63 15.66
CA LEU A 238 -5.76 -8.92 15.99
C LEU A 238 -5.01 -9.52 14.80
N LEU A 239 -5.56 -9.42 13.58
CA LEU A 239 -4.91 -9.90 12.36
C LEU A 239 -3.67 -9.09 11.98
N GLU A 240 -3.62 -7.80 12.29
CA GLU A 240 -2.40 -6.99 12.13
C GLU A 240 -1.24 -7.52 12.97
N VAL A 241 -1.51 -7.97 14.20
CA VAL A 241 -0.51 -8.61 15.09
C VAL A 241 -0.19 -10.04 14.66
N ALA A 242 -1.18 -10.77 14.15
CA ALA A 242 -1.05 -12.13 13.64
C ALA A 242 -0.11 -12.21 12.42
N GLY A 243 -0.18 -11.19 11.57
CA GLY A 243 0.55 -11.08 10.32
C GLY A 243 -0.08 -11.87 9.17
N LEU A 244 0.49 -11.67 7.98
CA LEU A 244 -0.08 -12.13 6.71
C LEU A 244 -0.33 -13.65 6.65
N ARG A 245 0.55 -14.47 7.23
CA ARG A 245 0.40 -15.93 7.20
C ARG A 245 -0.85 -16.39 7.94
N ALA A 246 -1.14 -15.80 9.10
CA ALA A 246 -2.33 -16.14 9.88
C ALA A 246 -3.61 -15.67 9.15
N SER A 247 -3.59 -14.50 8.52
CA SER A 247 -4.71 -14.03 7.68
C SER A 247 -4.97 -14.93 6.48
N LEU A 248 -3.92 -15.39 5.78
CA LEU A 248 -4.05 -16.32 4.66
C LEU A 248 -4.53 -17.70 5.11
N SER A 249 -4.03 -18.20 6.25
CA SER A 249 -4.53 -19.44 6.86
C SER A 249 -6.02 -19.30 7.14
N LEU A 250 -6.44 -18.23 7.81
CA LEU A 250 -7.85 -18.00 8.13
C LEU A 250 -8.74 -17.93 6.87
N LEU A 251 -8.27 -17.33 5.77
CA LEU A 251 -9.02 -17.30 4.51
C LEU A 251 -9.16 -18.67 3.83
N THR A 252 -8.16 -19.53 3.99
CA THR A 252 -8.07 -20.80 3.26
C THR A 252 -8.62 -21.98 4.05
N THR A 253 -8.42 -21.98 5.37
CA THR A 253 -8.81 -23.06 6.28
C THR A 253 -9.91 -22.67 7.25
N ALA A 254 -10.28 -21.38 7.33
CA ALA A 254 -11.16 -20.84 8.38
C ALA A 254 -10.62 -21.02 9.81
N GLU A 255 -9.33 -21.31 9.95
CA GLU A 255 -8.67 -21.56 11.24
C GLU A 255 -7.40 -20.70 11.38
N LEU A 256 -7.11 -20.30 12.63
CA LEU A 256 -5.87 -19.61 12.99
C LEU A 256 -4.82 -20.64 13.45
N PRO A 257 -3.53 -20.45 13.13
CA PRO A 257 -2.47 -21.32 13.64
C PRO A 257 -2.38 -21.26 15.17
N ASP A 258 -2.15 -22.39 15.84
CA ASP A 258 -2.14 -22.54 17.30
C ASP A 258 -1.25 -21.52 18.05
N THR A 259 -0.13 -21.12 17.44
CA THR A 259 0.80 -20.15 18.05
C THR A 259 0.29 -18.70 18.05
N THR A 260 -0.83 -18.44 17.38
CA THR A 260 -1.32 -17.08 17.11
C THR A 260 -2.19 -16.56 18.25
N LEU A 261 -3.07 -17.41 18.79
CA LEU A 261 -4.03 -17.03 19.84
C LEU A 261 -3.35 -16.59 21.15
N PRO A 262 -2.29 -17.26 21.65
CA PRO A 262 -1.59 -16.79 22.85
C PRO A 262 -1.00 -15.38 22.68
N ARG A 263 -0.39 -15.10 21.53
CA ARG A 263 0.19 -13.77 21.23
C ARG A 263 -0.89 -12.69 21.12
N MET A 264 -2.03 -13.03 20.51
CA MET A 264 -3.20 -12.15 20.45
C MET A 264 -3.73 -11.83 21.85
N ALA A 265 -3.80 -12.83 22.73
CA ALA A 265 -4.25 -12.65 24.11
C ALA A 265 -3.31 -11.72 24.90
N GLU A 266 -2.00 -11.94 24.82
CA GLU A 266 -1.00 -11.08 25.47
C GLU A 266 -1.08 -9.63 24.97
N TRP A 267 -1.20 -9.44 23.65
CA TRP A 267 -1.33 -8.10 23.06
C TRP A 267 -2.63 -7.41 23.48
N LEU A 268 -3.75 -8.13 23.52
CA LEU A 268 -5.04 -7.59 23.91
C LEU A 268 -5.04 -7.16 25.38
N ALA A 269 -4.42 -7.95 26.26
CA ALA A 269 -4.28 -7.62 27.68
C ALA A 269 -3.35 -6.44 27.94
N ALA A 270 -2.27 -6.30 27.16
CA ALA A 270 -1.29 -5.22 27.35
C ALA A 270 -1.72 -3.87 26.75
N ARG A 271 -2.75 -3.84 25.91
CA ARG A 271 -3.15 -2.66 25.14
C ARG A 271 -4.18 -1.83 25.90
N ALA A 272 -3.98 -0.51 25.92
CA ALA A 272 -5.03 0.44 26.27
C ALA A 272 -6.09 0.51 25.15
N PRO A 273 -7.39 0.47 25.48
CA PRO A 273 -8.44 0.66 24.48
C PRO A 273 -8.27 2.01 23.78
N MET A 274 -8.53 2.06 22.47
CA MET A 274 -8.62 3.37 21.80
C MET A 274 -9.87 4.10 22.30
N PRO A 275 -9.87 5.43 22.40
CA PRO A 275 -11.09 6.17 22.69
C PRO A 275 -12.17 5.87 21.64
N ALA A 276 -13.42 5.69 22.08
CA ALA A 276 -14.55 5.59 21.16
C ALA A 276 -14.80 6.96 20.52
N GLU A 277 -15.11 6.98 19.23
CA GLU A 277 -15.69 8.15 18.57
C GLU A 277 -16.93 8.64 19.36
N GLU A 278 -16.92 9.93 19.68
CA GLU A 278 -17.75 10.53 20.71
C GLU A 278 -19.22 10.59 20.28
N ASP A 279 -19.50 10.90 19.01
CA ASP A 279 -20.86 10.96 18.49
C ASP A 279 -21.50 9.56 18.45
N ALA A 280 -20.73 8.54 18.05
CA ALA A 280 -21.15 7.14 18.08
C ALA A 280 -21.45 6.67 19.52
N LEU A 281 -20.64 7.07 20.50
CA LEU A 281 -20.86 6.74 21.91
C LEU A 281 -22.14 7.40 22.44
N LEU A 282 -22.33 8.70 22.20
CA LEU A 282 -23.53 9.43 22.59
C LEU A 282 -24.80 8.83 21.96
N SER A 283 -24.72 8.40 20.70
CA SER A 283 -25.81 7.71 20.03
C SER A 283 -26.18 6.39 20.71
N ARG A 284 -25.21 5.63 21.25
CA ARG A 284 -25.49 4.38 21.96
C ARG A 284 -26.08 4.63 23.34
N LEU A 285 -25.49 5.55 24.11
CA LEU A 285 -25.96 5.90 25.45
C LEU A 285 -27.41 6.40 25.42
N SER A 286 -27.72 7.28 24.47
CA SER A 286 -29.09 7.78 24.26
C SER A 286 -30.05 6.67 23.83
N SER A 287 -29.67 5.81 22.89
CA SER A 287 -30.51 4.67 22.44
C SER A 287 -30.80 3.67 23.57
N ALA A 288 -29.86 3.53 24.51
CA ALA A 288 -30.00 2.67 25.68
C ALA A 288 -30.63 3.37 26.90
N ASN A 289 -30.95 4.67 26.82
CA ASN A 289 -31.42 5.54 27.90
C ASN A 289 -30.51 5.47 29.15
N ILE A 290 -29.21 5.68 28.94
CA ILE A 290 -28.18 5.67 30.00
C ILE A 290 -27.64 7.09 30.17
N ASP A 291 -27.51 7.52 31.43
CA ASP A 291 -26.86 8.77 31.78
C ASP A 291 -25.37 8.73 31.42
N SER A 292 -24.93 9.67 30.59
CA SER A 292 -23.55 9.82 30.18
C SER A 292 -22.67 10.48 31.25
N ALA A 293 -23.23 11.20 32.22
CA ALA A 293 -22.46 11.95 33.22
C ALA A 293 -21.61 11.05 34.14
N PRO A 294 -22.12 9.95 34.74
CA PRO A 294 -21.31 9.08 35.60
C PRO A 294 -20.05 8.55 34.89
N TYR A 295 -20.20 8.12 33.64
CA TYR A 295 -19.09 7.67 32.81
C TYR A 295 -18.11 8.81 32.46
N ALA A 296 -18.63 10.01 32.14
CA ALA A 296 -17.81 11.17 31.83
C ALA A 296 -16.88 11.56 32.99
N TYR A 297 -17.39 11.53 34.23
CA TYR A 297 -16.61 11.82 35.44
C TYR A 297 -15.67 10.68 35.84
N ALA A 298 -15.99 9.44 35.47
CA ALA A 298 -15.09 8.29 35.67
C ALA A 298 -13.83 8.39 34.79
N ILE A 299 -13.97 8.90 33.56
CA ILE A 299 -12.81 9.17 32.69
C ILE A 299 -12.03 10.38 33.18
N ASP A 300 -12.73 11.47 33.47
CA ASP A 300 -12.12 12.74 33.85
C ASP A 300 -12.95 13.40 34.95
N ILE A 301 -12.43 13.32 36.17
CA ILE A 301 -13.07 13.89 37.35
C ILE A 301 -13.24 15.42 37.26
N SER A 302 -12.43 16.12 36.46
CA SER A 302 -12.58 17.55 36.22
C SER A 302 -13.72 17.89 35.26
N GLY A 303 -14.06 16.95 34.37
CA GLY A 303 -15.05 17.12 33.31
C GLY A 303 -14.60 17.99 32.13
N GLU A 304 -13.34 18.46 32.10
CA GLU A 304 -12.87 19.34 31.02
C GLU A 304 -12.79 18.60 29.68
N SER A 305 -12.21 17.40 29.69
CA SER A 305 -12.05 16.58 28.48
C SER A 305 -13.33 15.88 28.04
N THR A 306 -14.31 15.74 28.93
CA THR A 306 -15.57 15.02 28.72
C THR A 306 -16.80 15.95 28.73
N SER A 307 -16.60 17.25 28.54
CA SER A 307 -17.63 18.29 28.64
C SER A 307 -18.87 18.04 27.77
N LYS A 308 -18.72 17.47 26.58
CA LYS A 308 -19.86 17.13 25.72
C LYS A 308 -20.67 15.95 26.25
N LEU A 309 -20.00 14.93 26.82
CA LEU A 309 -20.69 13.80 27.46
C LEU A 309 -21.52 14.29 28.65
N ILE A 310 -20.98 15.22 29.43
CA ILE A 310 -21.71 15.85 30.54
C ILE A 310 -22.89 16.69 30.02
N ALA A 311 -22.69 17.48 28.97
CA ALA A 311 -23.74 18.30 28.38
C ALA A 311 -24.90 17.49 27.78
N ALA A 312 -24.64 16.26 27.32
CA ALA A 312 -25.63 15.35 26.76
C ALA A 312 -26.32 14.46 27.81
N SER A 313 -25.98 14.61 29.09
CA SER A 313 -26.51 13.81 30.20
C SER A 313 -28.04 13.86 30.28
N GLN A 314 -28.63 12.68 30.40
CA GLN A 314 -30.04 12.49 30.68
C GLN A 314 -30.21 11.38 31.71
N PRO A 315 -31.15 11.49 32.65
CA PRO A 315 -31.31 10.48 33.69
C PRO A 315 -31.58 9.08 33.10
N THR A 316 -30.86 8.09 33.60
CA THR A 316 -31.09 6.69 33.25
C THR A 316 -32.52 6.28 33.59
N SER A 317 -33.27 5.80 32.60
CA SER A 317 -34.66 5.36 32.81
C SER A 317 -35.07 4.28 31.80
N PRO A 318 -35.55 3.10 32.24
CA PRO A 318 -35.59 2.64 33.63
C PRO A 318 -34.19 2.33 34.19
N PRO A 319 -34.03 2.19 35.52
CA PRO A 319 -32.76 1.81 36.16
C PRO A 319 -32.13 0.56 35.54
N LEU A 320 -30.81 0.53 35.47
CA LEU A 320 -30.06 -0.57 34.85
C LEU A 320 -30.13 -1.87 35.67
N LEU A 321 -29.93 -1.75 36.98
CA LEU A 321 -29.97 -2.81 37.97
C LEU A 321 -30.63 -2.26 39.24
N SER A 322 -31.20 -3.14 40.07
CA SER A 322 -31.53 -2.76 41.45
C SER A 322 -30.27 -2.68 42.31
N ASP A 323 -30.31 -1.94 43.41
CA ASP A 323 -29.17 -1.81 44.34
C ASP A 323 -28.62 -3.16 44.79
N GLY A 324 -29.51 -4.13 45.09
CA GLY A 324 -29.12 -5.48 45.47
C GLY A 324 -28.43 -6.26 44.34
N GLN A 325 -28.86 -6.05 43.09
CA GLN A 325 -28.17 -6.63 41.93
C GLN A 325 -26.82 -5.97 41.69
N TRP A 326 -26.70 -4.65 41.89
CA TRP A 326 -25.43 -3.96 41.76
C TRP A 326 -24.43 -4.46 42.80
N ILE A 327 -24.81 -4.49 44.09
CA ILE A 327 -23.95 -5.03 45.16
C ILE A 327 -23.55 -6.49 44.88
N ALA A 328 -24.49 -7.33 44.42
CA ALA A 328 -24.17 -8.71 44.05
C ALA A 328 -23.15 -8.77 42.91
N LEU A 329 -23.27 -7.89 41.91
CA LEU A 329 -22.33 -7.80 40.80
C LEU A 329 -20.94 -7.35 41.28
N GLN A 330 -20.84 -6.43 42.24
CA GLN A 330 -19.55 -6.07 42.87
C GLN A 330 -18.89 -7.27 43.56
N GLY A 331 -19.67 -8.23 44.05
CA GLY A 331 -19.17 -9.48 44.62
C GLY A 331 -18.85 -10.59 43.60
N ILE A 332 -18.94 -10.36 42.29
CA ILE A 332 -18.84 -11.43 41.28
C ILE A 332 -17.50 -12.18 41.28
N CYS A 333 -16.42 -11.48 41.67
CA CYS A 333 -15.07 -12.03 41.81
C CYS A 333 -14.75 -12.48 43.25
N GLY A 334 -15.72 -12.41 44.16
CA GLY A 334 -15.62 -12.93 45.53
C GLY A 334 -15.68 -14.46 45.57
N GLU A 335 -15.11 -15.04 46.63
CA GLU A 335 -15.19 -16.48 46.94
C GLU A 335 -16.51 -16.86 47.62
#